data_AF-A0A1W2BSY7-F1
#
_entry.id   AF-A0A1W2BSY7-F1
#
_cell.length_a   1.000
_cell.length_b   1.000
_cell.length_c   1.000
_cell.angle_alpha   90.00
_cell.angle_beta   90.00
_cell.angle_gamma   90.00
#
_symmetry.space_group_name_H-M   'P 1'
#
loop_
_entity.id
_entity.type
_entity.pdbx_description
1 polymer ?
#
loop_
_entity_poly.entity_id
_entity_poly.type
_entity_poly.pdbx_seq_one_letter_code
_entity_poly.pdbx_strand_id
1 'polypeptide(L)' 'MLFISLPELENAINFWRNKSPSVGDSLILSKEASALAKPYAILILQGAQRISVDNLDPNELDAWNRYLQESFNRKG' A
#
# COMPACT_ATOMS: atom_id res chain seq x y z
N MET A 1 -0.76 18.41 6.58
CA MET A 1 -1.34 17.30 5.79
C MET A 1 -0.21 16.47 5.24
N LEU A 2 -0.19 15.17 5.59
CA LEU A 2 0.73 14.21 5.01
C LEU A 2 0.07 13.64 3.75
N PHE A 3 0.84 13.53 2.66
CA PHE A 3 0.38 12.96 1.39
C PHE A 3 1.16 11.70 1.09
N ILE A 4 0.51 10.76 0.43
CA ILE A 4 1.13 9.55 -0.13
C ILE A 4 1.04 9.66 -1.64
N SER A 5 2.17 9.57 -2.33
CA SER A 5 2.24 9.60 -3.79
C SER A 5 1.89 8.25 -4.42
N LEU A 6 1.53 8.27 -5.70
CA LEU A 6 1.27 7.05 -6.48
C LEU A 6 2.47 6.07 -6.44
N PRO A 7 3.74 6.50 -6.65
CA PRO A 7 4.88 5.59 -6.56
C PRO A 7 5.11 5.03 -5.14
N GLU A 8 4.77 5.79 -4.10
CA GLU A 8 4.87 5.32 -2.71
C GLU A 8 3.86 4.21 -2.43
N LEU A 9 2.62 4.34 -2.93
CA LEU A 9 1.63 3.26 -2.88
C LEU A 9 2.09 2.03 -3.65
N GLU A 10 2.66 2.20 -4.85
CA GLU A 10 3.22 1.09 -5.64
C GLU A 10 4.31 0.36 -4.88
N ASN A 11 5.23 1.09 -4.26
CA ASN A 11 6.30 0.52 -3.46
C ASN A 11 5.76 -0.26 -2.25
N ALA A 12 4.75 0.27 -1.55
CA ALA A 12 4.13 -0.41 -0.42
C ALA A 12 3.39 -1.69 -0.85
N ILE A 13 2.63 -1.63 -1.96
CA ILE A 13 1.96 -2.82 -2.53
C ILE A 13 2.99 -3.88 -2.91
N ASN A 14 4.06 -3.50 -3.60
CA ASN A 14 5.12 -4.41 -4.00
C ASN A 14 5.86 -5.02 -2.79
N PHE A 15 6.09 -4.22 -1.74
CA PHE A 15 6.65 -4.71 -0.49
C PHE A 15 5.81 -5.84 0.11
N TRP A 16 4.50 -5.65 0.22
CA TRP A 16 3.59 -6.65 0.79
C TRP A 16 3.46 -7.90 -0.08
N ARG A 17 3.47 -7.75 -1.42
CA ARG A 17 3.47 -8.86 -2.37
C ARG A 17 4.74 -9.71 -2.27
N ASN A 18 5.90 -9.07 -2.10
CA ASN A 18 7.17 -9.78 -1.95
C ASN A 18 7.32 -10.44 -0.56
N LYS A 19 6.70 -9.87 0.48
CA LYS A 19 6.75 -10.41 1.84
C LYS A 19 5.88 -11.67 2.02
N SER A 20 4.72 -11.71 1.38
CA SER A 20 3.84 -12.88 1.34
C SER A 20 3.56 -13.22 -0.11
N PRO A 21 4.52 -13.87 -0.79
CA PRO A 21 4.28 -14.32 -2.16
C PRO A 21 3.09 -15.27 -2.15
N SER A 22 2.21 -15.09 -3.13
CA SER A 22 1.06 -15.96 -3.34
C SER A 22 1.51 -17.42 -3.37
N VAL A 23 0.95 -18.26 -2.49
CA VAL A 23 1.31 -19.68 -2.39
C VAL A 23 0.38 -20.46 -3.34
N GLY A 24 0.95 -21.01 -4.43
CA GLY A 24 0.21 -21.77 -5.46
C GLY A 24 -0.49 -20.90 -6.52
N ASP A 25 -1.42 -21.49 -7.29
CA ASP A 25 -2.24 -20.82 -8.35
C ASP A 25 -3.23 -19.76 -7.84
N SER A 26 -3.25 -19.50 -6.54
CA SER A 26 -4.16 -18.53 -5.94
C SER A 26 -3.56 -17.14 -6.01
N LEU A 27 -4.07 -16.29 -6.91
CA LEU A 27 -3.81 -14.84 -7.04
C LEU A 27 -4.30 -14.03 -5.81
N ILE A 28 -4.21 -14.59 -4.61
CA ILE A 28 -4.62 -13.94 -3.37
C ILE A 28 -3.50 -12.98 -2.98
N LEU A 29 -3.78 -11.69 -3.07
CA LEU A 29 -2.96 -10.64 -2.49
C LEU A 29 -2.99 -10.79 -0.97
N SER A 30 -1.88 -10.44 -0.31
CA SER A 30 -1.91 -10.26 1.15
C SER A 30 -2.97 -9.22 1.53
N LYS A 31 -3.49 -9.30 2.75
CA LYS A 31 -4.55 -8.39 3.23
C LYS A 31 -4.10 -6.94 3.11
N GLU A 32 -2.82 -6.67 3.37
CA GLU A 32 -2.19 -5.36 3.29
C GLU A 32 -2.04 -4.87 1.84
N ALA A 33 -1.58 -5.72 0.92
CA ALA A 33 -1.52 -5.36 -0.50
C ALA A 33 -2.92 -5.10 -1.08
N SER A 34 -3.91 -5.90 -0.66
CA SER A 34 -5.31 -5.73 -1.06
C SER A 34 -5.89 -4.42 -0.54
N ALA A 35 -5.59 -4.06 0.71
CA ALA A 35 -6.04 -2.80 1.29
C ALA A 35 -5.49 -1.59 0.51
N LEU A 36 -4.19 -1.58 0.20
CA LEU A 36 -3.56 -0.47 -0.53
C LEU A 36 -3.94 -0.40 -2.01
N ALA A 37 -4.46 -1.48 -2.60
CA ALA A 37 -4.91 -1.49 -4.00
C ALA A 37 -6.08 -0.53 -4.25
N LYS A 38 -6.95 -0.30 -3.25
CA LYS A 38 -8.09 0.62 -3.37
C LYS A 38 -7.66 2.09 -3.52
N PRO A 39 -6.87 2.70 -2.62
CA PRO A 39 -6.43 4.08 -2.80
C PRO A 39 -5.54 4.24 -4.03
N TYR A 40 -4.78 3.20 -4.40
CA TYR A 40 -4.03 3.17 -5.66
C TYR A 40 -4.94 3.27 -6.89
N ALA A 41 -6.00 2.46 -6.95
CA ALA A 41 -6.97 2.50 -8.04
C ALA A 41 -7.69 3.85 -8.12
N ILE A 42 -8.03 4.45 -6.98
CA ILE A 42 -8.63 5.79 -6.92
C ILE A 42 -7.71 6.84 -7.56
N LEU A 43 -6.41 6.82 -7.27
CA LEU A 43 -5.46 7.75 -7.87
C LEU A 43 -5.41 7.64 -9.40
N ILE A 44 -5.37 6.41 -9.92
CA ILE A 44 -5.35 6.16 -11.36
C ILE A 44 -6.65 6.66 -12.01
N LEU A 45 -7.80 6.29 -11.46
CA LEU A 45 -9.11 6.66 -12.00
C LEU A 45 -9.34 8.18 -12.00
N GLN A 46 -8.78 8.88 -11.01
CA GLN A 46 -8.87 10.34 -10.89
C GLN A 46 -7.77 11.09 -11.66
N GLY A 47 -6.77 10.39 -12.20
CA GLY A 47 -5.56 11.03 -12.76
C GLY A 47 -4.76 11.82 -11.72
N ALA A 48 -4.90 11.47 -10.44
CA ALA A 48 -4.24 12.13 -9.32
C ALA A 48 -2.88 11.47 -9.04
N GLN A 49 -1.91 12.27 -8.60
CA GLN A 49 -0.56 11.77 -8.29
C GLN A 49 -0.32 11.50 -6.80
N ARG A 50 -1.25 11.91 -5.92
CA ARG A 50 -1.14 11.76 -4.47
C ARG A 50 -2.50 11.81 -3.77
N ILE A 51 -2.59 11.14 -2.63
CA ILE A 51 -3.77 11.11 -1.75
C ILE A 51 -3.38 11.65 -0.37
N SER A 52 -4.30 12.36 0.31
CA SER A 52 -4.09 12.73 1.71
C SER A 52 -4.20 11.48 2.58
N VAL A 53 -3.35 11.36 3.61
CA VAL A 53 -3.46 10.26 4.59
C VAL A 53 -4.84 10.27 5.28
N ASP A 54 -5.44 11.45 5.44
CA ASP A 54 -6.78 11.62 6.02
C ASP A 54 -7.91 11.00 5.18
N ASN A 55 -7.64 10.70 3.89
CA ASN A 55 -8.60 10.06 2.99
C ASN A 55 -8.48 8.53 2.99
N LEU A 56 -7.56 7.96 3.77
CA LEU A 56 -7.42 6.52 3.90
C LEU A 56 -8.42 5.96 4.90
N ASP A 57 -9.04 4.85 4.54
CA ASP A 57 -9.84 4.05 5.49
C ASP A 57 -8.92 3.38 6.53
N PRO A 58 -9.46 2.96 7.70
CA PRO A 58 -8.64 2.39 8.78
C PRO A 58 -7.73 1.22 8.36
N ASN A 59 -8.21 0.34 7.47
CA ASN A 59 -7.41 -0.79 6.98
C ASN A 59 -6.28 -0.36 6.03
N GLU A 60 -6.52 0.69 5.24
CA GLU A 60 -5.53 1.25 4.31
C GLU A 60 -4.43 1.96 5.10
N LEU A 61 -4.84 2.71 6.13
CA LEU A 61 -3.94 3.40 7.04
C LEU A 61 -3.10 2.41 7.88
N ASP A 62 -3.69 1.33 8.38
CA ASP A 62 -2.96 0.27 9.09
C ASP A 62 -1.89 -0.37 8.19
N ALA A 63 -2.27 -0.77 6.97
CA ALA A 63 -1.35 -1.37 6.01
C ALA A 63 -0.19 -0.41 5.64
N TRP A 64 -0.48 0.88 5.48
CA TRP A 64 0.52 1.91 5.22
C TRP A 64 1.47 2.10 6.41
N ASN A 65 0.95 2.21 7.63
CA ASN A 65 1.76 2.41 8.83
C ASN A 65 2.67 1.22 9.11
N ARG A 66 2.18 0.00 8.94
CA ARG A 66 2.98 -1.22 9.07
C ARG A 66 4.08 -1.28 8.00
N TYR A 67 3.80 -0.82 6.78
CA TYR A 67 4.82 -0.70 5.74
C TYR A 67 5.92 0.28 6.15
N LEU A 68 5.56 1.45 6.68
CA LEU A 68 6.55 2.43 7.17
C LEU A 68 7.41 1.87 8.30
N GLN A 69 6.79 1.23 9.30
CA GLN A 69 7.51 0.62 10.43
C GLN A 69 8.50 -0.45 9.95
N GLU A 70 8.05 -1.36 9.10
CA GLU A 70 8.89 -2.48 8.64
C GLU A 70 9.95 -2.07 7.61
N SER A 71 9.63 -1.12 6.72
CA SER A 71 10.59 -0.62 5.72
C SER A 71 11.70 0.21 6.38
N PHE A 72 11.40 0.91 7.48
CA PHE A 72 12.40 1.60 8.28
C PHE A 72 13.33 0.60 8.99
N ASN A 73 12.78 -0.47 9.59
CA ASN A 73 13.56 -1.49 10.29
C ASN A 73 14.53 -2.28 9.38
N ARG A 74 14.29 -2.34 8.07
CA ARG A 74 15.21 -2.97 7.10
C ARG A 74 16.42 -2.11 6.71
N LYS A 75 16.38 -0.80 7.02
CA LYS A 75 17.47 0.14 6.71
C LYS A 75 18.40 0.41 7.90
N GLY A 76 18.07 -0.12 9.08
CA GLY A 76 18.86 -0.04 10.30
C GLY A 76 19.82 -1.21 10.49
#